data_AF-A0A933W8S3-F1
#
_entry.id   AF-A0A933W8S3-F1
#
_cell.length_a   1.000
_cell.length_b   1.000
_cell.length_c   1.000
_cell.angle_alpha   90.00
_cell.angle_beta   90.00
_cell.angle_gamma   90.00
#
_symmetry.space_group_name_H-M   'P 1'
#
loop_
_entity.id
_entity.type
_entity.pdbx_description
1 polymer ?
#
loop_
_entity_poly.entity_id
_entity_poly.type
_entity_poly.pdbx_seq_one_letter_code
_entity_poly.pdbx_strand_id
1 'polypeptide(L)'
;MKILFFLISCLLSSNFVFAGLTPSYCALPSTFTKVLYTYPKKDFLDNIAWLSNPVPNQSNLPYLISFSQFMDDGNGKNYILDLATGEKIVIPGQGDPVVTPDGKFLTIPGAHSGKSELQIYLTKEVLPALLKKDKNKNFATMKPVFVDKQVEGYCQSFGVLRKEKGTVWYRLLHTEGGKPFSLTEYEVTGSEKKIKFKSLKTMQVCSNLPQYVHDNGTAILSKDGNYISLYDSQAQATKIFELQVDKDKCTCKEVVNLGIPTGRVDFSYDTKKITFHVNFLDIDYADNYVLKMPSTKIKDAFVADLEILNGKIVGLHRIARLTVSQKSGEGSYFPTFLPNGKIFYVYQDNSDRQDRKYRFEVVDPSTLKYESNIFSKLNSETEEKKFLSKVVIGRLWTKSCGTKILTPVQSALYAMSLDQGTCKTLVKESWTKLKSEVLKELKEMRKEPHSKLKAVSDKTFNQEIRLEDLFSFCG
;
A
#
# COMPACT_ATOMS: atom_id res chain seq x y z
N MET A 1 61.02 35.15 10.26
CA MET A 1 60.48 36.53 10.14
C MET A 1 59.44 36.53 9.02
N LYS A 2 58.15 36.68 9.38
CA LYS A 2 56.91 36.87 8.55
C LYS A 2 56.58 35.74 7.54
N ILE A 3 55.64 34.81 7.76
CA ILE A 3 54.15 34.90 7.91
C ILE A 3 53.50 35.77 6.82
N LEU A 4 52.95 35.13 5.77
CA LEU A 4 51.64 35.42 5.14
C LEU A 4 51.37 34.47 3.96
N PHE A 5 50.60 33.40 4.14
CA PHE A 5 49.94 32.65 3.04
C PHE A 5 48.81 31.79 3.62
N PHE A 6 47.64 32.38 3.83
CA PHE A 6 46.39 31.65 4.03
C PHE A 6 45.20 32.56 3.69
N LEU A 7 44.16 31.95 3.11
CA LEU A 7 42.83 32.47 2.77
C LEU A 7 42.70 33.19 1.41
N ILE A 8 42.16 32.48 0.43
CA ILE A 8 40.88 32.74 -0.29
C ILE A 8 40.68 31.56 -1.26
N SER A 9 40.04 30.49 -0.81
CA SER A 9 39.41 29.49 -1.68
C SER A 9 38.49 28.60 -0.85
N CYS A 10 37.39 29.18 -0.39
CA CYS A 10 36.25 28.47 0.19
C CYS A 10 35.15 29.51 0.37
N LEU A 11 34.23 29.63 -0.61
CA LEU A 11 32.90 30.27 -0.50
C LEU A 11 32.24 30.39 -1.89
N LEU A 12 32.05 29.28 -2.61
CA LEU A 12 31.16 29.22 -3.79
C LEU A 12 30.49 27.85 -3.88
N SER A 13 29.68 27.52 -2.86
CA SER A 13 28.62 26.50 -2.96
C SER A 13 27.49 26.80 -1.96
N SER A 14 27.21 28.07 -1.74
CA SER A 14 25.96 28.51 -1.14
C SER A 14 24.90 28.52 -2.23
N ASN A 15 24.07 27.47 -2.27
CA ASN A 15 22.78 27.48 -2.95
C ASN A 15 21.95 28.61 -2.34
N PHE A 16 22.06 29.82 -2.90
CA PHE A 16 21.08 30.88 -2.69
C PHE A 16 19.75 30.37 -3.25
N VAL A 17 18.91 29.84 -2.35
CA VAL A 17 17.49 29.65 -2.65
C VAL A 17 16.91 31.06 -2.74
N PHE A 18 16.88 31.62 -3.95
CA PHE A 18 16.00 32.74 -4.22
C PHE A 18 14.61 32.32 -3.76
N ALA A 19 13.99 33.11 -2.88
CA ALA A 19 12.57 33.02 -2.58
C ALA A 19 11.73 33.48 -3.80
N GLY A 20 12.08 32.96 -4.98
CA GLY A 20 11.29 33.08 -6.19
C GLY A 20 10.02 32.28 -5.98
N LEU A 21 8.90 32.88 -6.36
CA LEU A 21 7.58 32.26 -6.34
C LEU A 21 7.69 30.86 -6.94
N THR A 22 7.51 29.83 -6.12
CA THR A 22 7.42 28.45 -6.60
C THR A 22 6.33 28.42 -7.66
N PRO A 23 6.58 27.88 -8.87
CA PRO A 23 5.58 27.88 -9.92
C PRO A 23 4.27 27.26 -9.43
N SER A 24 3.13 27.82 -9.84
CA SER A 24 1.82 27.38 -9.36
C SER A 24 1.56 25.90 -9.66
N TYR A 25 2.11 25.38 -10.76
CA TYR A 25 2.00 23.96 -11.13
C TYR A 25 2.83 23.01 -10.25
N CYS A 26 3.72 23.53 -9.41
CA CYS A 26 4.41 22.74 -8.40
C CYS A 26 3.57 22.54 -7.13
N ALA A 27 2.54 23.38 -6.92
CA ALA A 27 1.55 23.16 -5.88
C ALA A 27 0.46 22.24 -6.43
N LEU A 28 0.48 20.96 -6.07
CA LEU A 28 -0.63 20.07 -6.39
C LEU A 28 -1.88 20.48 -5.60
N PRO A 29 -3.08 20.55 -6.21
CA PRO A 29 -4.28 20.88 -5.47
C PRO A 29 -4.52 19.86 -4.33
N SER A 30 -4.80 20.36 -3.13
CA SER A 30 -4.94 19.56 -1.91
C SER A 30 -6.16 18.64 -1.90
N THR A 31 -7.15 18.87 -2.77
CA THR A 31 -8.45 18.23 -2.69
C THR A 31 -8.74 17.33 -3.89
N PHE A 32 -8.07 16.17 -3.96
CA PHE A 32 -8.52 15.08 -4.85
C PHE A 32 -9.66 14.28 -4.24
N THR A 33 -9.67 14.12 -2.91
CA THR A 33 -10.65 13.30 -2.21
C THR A 33 -11.06 13.96 -0.91
N LYS A 34 -12.37 14.08 -0.68
CA LYS A 34 -12.88 14.55 0.61
C LYS A 34 -12.64 13.50 1.68
N VAL A 35 -11.82 13.82 2.68
CA VAL A 35 -11.69 13.02 3.90
C VAL A 35 -13.02 13.06 4.64
N LEU A 36 -13.63 11.89 4.82
CA LEU A 36 -14.92 11.73 5.50
C LEU A 36 -14.74 11.72 7.02
N TYR A 37 -13.68 11.05 7.48
CA TYR A 37 -13.38 10.89 8.89
C TYR A 37 -11.88 10.93 9.13
N THR A 38 -11.48 11.49 10.28
CA THR A 38 -10.09 11.54 10.76
C THR A 38 -10.05 11.06 12.21
N TYR A 39 -9.10 10.18 12.53
CA TYR A 39 -8.91 9.63 13.87
C TYR A 39 -7.45 9.64 14.33
N PRO A 40 -7.18 9.93 15.61
CA PRO A 40 -8.13 10.47 16.59
C PRO A 40 -8.62 11.87 16.16
N LYS A 41 -9.79 12.30 16.67
CA LYS A 41 -10.40 13.60 16.30
C LYS A 41 -9.57 14.79 16.78
N LYS A 42 -8.79 14.58 17.84
CA LYS A 42 -7.84 15.50 18.45
C LYS A 42 -6.56 14.68 18.68
N ASP A 43 -5.41 15.27 18.43
CA ASP A 43 -4.07 14.66 18.54
C ASP A 43 -3.68 13.68 17.43
N PHE A 44 -2.59 12.95 17.65
CA PHE A 44 -2.01 11.96 16.76
C PHE A 44 -1.77 10.66 17.51
N LEU A 45 -1.67 9.57 16.76
CA LEU A 45 -1.20 8.27 17.23
C LEU A 45 0.32 8.22 17.09
N ASP A 46 1.00 7.81 18.15
CA ASP A 46 2.45 7.65 18.12
C ASP A 46 2.85 6.25 17.63
N ASN A 47 3.96 6.18 16.90
CA ASN A 47 4.74 4.96 16.63
C ASN A 47 3.95 3.76 16.10
N ILE A 48 3.01 3.99 15.19
CA ILE A 48 2.35 2.89 14.46
C ILE A 48 3.40 2.15 13.65
N ALA A 49 3.42 0.82 13.78
CA ALA A 49 4.35 -0.08 13.11
C ALA A 49 3.67 -0.92 12.03
N TRP A 50 2.52 -1.46 12.40
CA TRP A 50 1.73 -2.41 11.63
C TRP A 50 0.26 -2.15 11.89
N LEU A 51 -0.59 -2.44 10.90
CA LEU A 51 -2.03 -2.52 11.10
C LEU A 51 -2.62 -3.70 10.32
N SER A 52 -3.69 -4.23 10.88
CA SER A 52 -4.59 -5.18 10.22
C SER A 52 -5.58 -4.46 9.32
N ASN A 53 -6.23 -5.24 8.46
CA ASN A 53 -7.41 -4.79 7.73
C ASN A 53 -8.55 -4.49 8.71
N PRO A 54 -9.25 -3.35 8.57
CA PRO A 54 -10.42 -3.05 9.36
C PRO A 54 -11.51 -4.08 9.11
N VAL A 55 -12.21 -4.49 10.16
CA VAL A 55 -13.28 -5.48 10.06
C VAL A 55 -14.62 -4.94 10.52
N PRO A 56 -15.73 -5.44 9.95
CA PRO A 56 -17.05 -5.12 10.45
C PRO A 56 -17.24 -5.75 11.83
N ASN A 57 -17.82 -4.98 12.75
CA ASN A 57 -18.37 -5.57 13.96
C ASN A 57 -19.80 -6.06 13.68
N GLN A 58 -20.09 -7.30 14.07
CA GLN A 58 -21.43 -7.91 14.02
C GLN A 58 -22.46 -7.23 14.95
N SER A 59 -22.07 -6.29 15.81
CA SER A 59 -22.94 -5.64 16.82
C SER A 59 -23.38 -4.20 16.48
N ASN A 60 -23.50 -3.81 15.20
CA ASN A 60 -23.90 -2.45 14.76
C ASN A 60 -22.93 -1.31 15.16
N LEU A 61 -21.72 -1.64 15.60
CA LEU A 61 -20.68 -0.65 15.87
C LEU A 61 -19.83 -0.35 14.63
N PRO A 62 -19.16 0.81 14.59
CA PRO A 62 -18.07 1.10 13.65
C PRO A 62 -17.00 0.02 13.52
N TYR A 63 -16.23 0.14 12.44
CA TYR A 63 -15.08 -0.69 12.11
C TYR A 63 -14.04 -0.73 13.25
N LEU A 64 -13.50 -1.91 13.49
CA LEU A 64 -12.36 -2.10 14.38
C LEU A 64 -11.07 -2.19 13.58
N ILE A 65 -9.99 -1.67 14.15
CA ILE A 65 -8.64 -1.80 13.60
C ILE A 65 -7.71 -2.29 14.67
N SER A 66 -7.10 -3.46 14.47
CA SER A 66 -5.95 -3.87 15.28
C SER A 66 -4.66 -3.33 14.69
N PHE A 67 -3.77 -2.80 15.53
CA PHE A 67 -2.48 -2.27 15.12
C PHE A 67 -1.42 -2.50 16.19
N SER A 68 -0.16 -2.57 15.77
CA SER A 68 1.01 -2.68 16.65
C SER A 68 1.67 -1.32 16.77
N GLN A 69 2.08 -0.96 17.98
CA GLN A 69 2.99 0.16 18.21
C GLN A 69 4.40 -0.37 18.47
N PHE A 70 5.39 0.18 17.76
CA PHE A 70 6.80 0.00 18.16
C PHE A 70 7.09 0.94 19.32
N MET A 71 7.79 0.43 20.34
CA MET A 71 8.40 1.25 21.37
C MET A 71 9.91 1.08 21.21
N ASP A 72 10.68 2.16 21.37
CA ASP A 72 12.13 2.16 21.16
C ASP A 72 12.87 1.23 22.15
N ASP A 73 12.20 0.82 23.23
CA ASP A 73 12.69 -0.12 24.25
C ASP A 73 12.39 -1.60 23.92
N GLY A 74 11.81 -1.89 22.75
CA GLY A 74 11.43 -3.24 22.34
C GLY A 74 10.13 -3.75 22.98
N ASN A 75 9.46 -2.98 23.84
CA ASN A 75 8.20 -3.36 24.51
C ASN A 75 6.99 -2.92 23.68
N GLY A 76 6.93 -3.32 22.42
CA GLY A 76 5.79 -3.07 21.56
C GLY A 76 4.48 -3.54 22.19
N LYS A 77 3.39 -2.83 21.90
CA LYS A 77 2.04 -3.19 22.36
C LYS A 77 1.09 -3.26 21.19
N ASN A 78 0.19 -4.22 21.27
CA ASN A 78 -0.91 -4.36 20.33
C ASN A 78 -2.15 -3.66 20.86
N TYR A 79 -2.89 -3.02 19.96
CA TYR A 79 -4.11 -2.31 20.28
C TYR A 79 -5.23 -2.70 19.33
N ILE A 80 -6.47 -2.53 19.79
CA ILE A 80 -7.63 -2.37 18.90
C ILE A 80 -8.19 -0.98 19.09
N LEU A 81 -8.42 -0.28 17.99
CA LEU A 81 -9.11 1.01 17.91
C LEU A 81 -10.53 0.81 17.36
N ASP A 82 -11.50 1.43 18.02
CA ASP A 82 -12.84 1.67 17.47
C ASP A 82 -12.82 2.95 16.63
N LEU A 83 -13.16 2.83 15.34
CA LEU A 83 -13.15 3.99 14.46
C LEU A 83 -14.25 5.02 14.76
N ALA A 84 -15.48 4.72 15.20
CA ALA A 84 -16.40 5.85 15.43
C ALA A 84 -16.05 6.64 16.69
N THR A 85 -15.61 5.93 17.74
CA THR A 85 -15.35 6.57 19.04
C THR A 85 -13.94 7.11 19.15
N GLY A 86 -12.97 6.51 18.43
CA GLY A 86 -11.55 6.78 18.59
C GLY A 86 -10.95 6.17 19.86
N GLU A 87 -11.71 5.36 20.60
CA GLU A 87 -11.22 4.68 21.80
C GLU A 87 -10.37 3.47 21.41
N LYS A 88 -9.22 3.29 22.09
CA LYS A 88 -8.34 2.13 21.91
C LYS A 88 -8.13 1.36 23.20
N ILE A 89 -7.97 0.04 23.09
CA ILE A 89 -7.61 -0.84 24.19
C ILE A 89 -6.40 -1.69 23.83
N VAL A 90 -5.62 -2.08 24.84
CA VAL A 90 -4.50 -3.01 24.69
C VAL A 90 -5.05 -4.44 24.52
N ILE A 91 -4.48 -5.21 23.60
CA ILE A 91 -4.78 -6.64 23.38
C ILE A 91 -3.52 -7.49 23.65
N PRO A 92 -3.65 -8.83 23.76
CA PRO A 92 -2.51 -9.70 24.10
C PRO A 92 -1.34 -9.65 23.13
N GLY A 93 -0.18 -10.09 23.62
CA GLY A 93 1.02 -10.33 22.81
C GLY A 93 1.65 -9.07 22.21
N GLN A 94 2.71 -9.32 21.43
CA GLN A 94 3.51 -8.29 20.78
C GLN A 94 3.62 -8.54 19.26
N GLY A 95 3.23 -9.72 18.78
CA GLY A 95 3.19 -10.05 17.36
C GLY A 95 2.08 -9.31 16.64
N ASP A 96 2.33 -8.95 15.39
CA ASP A 96 1.41 -8.17 14.58
C ASP A 96 0.01 -8.81 14.49
N PRO A 97 -1.03 -8.16 15.04
CA PRO A 97 -2.35 -8.74 15.07
C PRO A 97 -2.99 -8.69 13.68
N VAL A 98 -3.68 -9.76 13.31
CA VAL A 98 -4.42 -9.88 12.05
C VAL A 98 -5.84 -10.35 12.36
N VAL A 99 -6.82 -9.79 11.65
CA VAL A 99 -8.23 -10.14 11.84
C VAL A 99 -8.75 -10.87 10.60
N THR A 100 -9.62 -11.87 10.78
CA THR A 100 -10.27 -12.53 9.65
C THR A 100 -11.17 -11.55 8.89
N PRO A 101 -11.33 -11.67 7.56
CA PRO A 101 -12.13 -10.71 6.78
C PRO A 101 -13.56 -10.53 7.31
N ASP A 102 -14.18 -11.59 7.84
CA ASP A 102 -15.52 -11.55 8.42
C ASP A 102 -15.59 -11.07 9.87
N GLY A 103 -14.46 -10.60 10.41
CA GLY A 103 -14.34 -10.00 11.74
C GLY A 103 -14.52 -10.96 12.90
N LYS A 104 -14.64 -12.27 12.67
CA LYS A 104 -14.92 -13.24 13.74
C LYS A 104 -13.74 -13.49 14.66
N PHE A 105 -12.53 -13.53 14.10
CA PHE A 105 -11.34 -13.91 14.84
C PHE A 105 -10.24 -12.87 14.72
N LEU A 106 -9.58 -12.61 15.85
CA LEU A 106 -8.34 -11.87 15.97
C LEU A 106 -7.23 -12.90 16.21
N THR A 107 -6.16 -12.83 15.44
CA THR A 107 -5.00 -13.71 15.59
C THR A 107 -3.77 -12.91 15.98
N ILE A 108 -2.95 -13.48 16.86
CA ILE A 108 -1.72 -12.85 17.35
C ILE A 108 -0.59 -13.88 17.21
N PRO A 109 0.40 -13.64 16.34
CA PRO A 109 1.54 -14.51 16.19
C PRO A 109 2.44 -14.48 17.42
N GLY A 110 3.07 -15.62 17.72
CA GLY A 110 3.95 -15.76 18.88
C GLY A 110 5.38 -15.23 18.71
N ALA A 111 5.75 -14.72 17.52
CA ALA A 111 7.12 -14.35 17.10
C ALA A 111 7.96 -13.49 18.08
N HIS A 112 7.31 -12.75 18.99
CA HIS A 112 7.99 -11.91 20.00
C HIS A 112 7.82 -12.39 21.44
N SER A 113 7.05 -13.44 21.67
CA SER A 113 6.74 -13.98 23.00
C SER A 113 7.61 -15.19 23.41
N GLY A 114 8.59 -15.55 22.57
CA GLY A 114 9.39 -16.77 22.74
C GLY A 114 8.60 -18.07 22.53
N LYS A 115 7.33 -17.97 22.12
CA LYS A 115 6.46 -19.11 21.80
C LYS A 115 6.25 -19.15 20.29
N SER A 116 6.61 -20.25 19.65
CA SER A 116 6.35 -20.45 18.22
C SER A 116 4.93 -20.98 17.98
N GLU A 117 3.90 -20.20 18.36
CA GLU A 117 2.49 -20.59 18.18
C GLU A 117 1.62 -19.40 17.76
N LEU A 118 0.59 -19.67 16.95
CA LEU A 118 -0.45 -18.70 16.61
C LEU A 118 -1.59 -18.77 17.63
N GLN A 119 -1.94 -17.64 18.22
CA GLN A 119 -3.05 -17.55 19.17
C GLN A 119 -4.26 -16.93 18.50
N ILE A 120 -5.42 -17.61 18.60
CA ILE A 120 -6.67 -17.16 17.98
C ILE A 120 -7.68 -16.80 19.07
N TYR A 121 -8.29 -15.64 18.92
CA TYR A 121 -9.22 -15.02 19.85
C TYR A 121 -10.56 -14.70 19.18
N LEU A 122 -11.65 -14.66 19.95
CA LEU A 122 -12.95 -14.20 19.46
C LEU A 122 -13.04 -12.68 19.50
N THR A 123 -13.18 -12.03 18.34
CA THR A 123 -13.26 -10.56 18.27
C THR A 123 -14.44 -10.01 19.07
N LYS A 124 -15.57 -10.72 19.08
CA LYS A 124 -16.77 -10.34 19.85
C LYS A 124 -16.55 -10.30 21.37
N GLU A 125 -15.51 -10.94 21.90
CA GLU A 125 -15.19 -10.88 23.33
C GLU A 125 -14.36 -9.64 23.66
N VAL A 126 -13.63 -9.13 22.67
CA VAL A 126 -12.87 -7.87 22.75
C VAL A 126 -13.78 -6.65 22.61
N LEU A 127 -14.86 -6.78 21.86
CA LEU A 127 -15.75 -5.67 21.50
C LEU A 127 -16.54 -5.03 22.67
N PRO A 128 -17.21 -5.79 23.55
CA PRO A 128 -17.88 -5.24 24.73
C PRO A 128 -16.93 -4.46 25.64
N ALA A 129 -15.63 -4.74 25.61
CA ALA A 129 -14.62 -4.02 26.37
C ALA A 129 -14.48 -2.56 25.94
N LEU A 130 -14.37 -2.35 24.63
CA LEU A 130 -14.30 -1.01 24.01
C LEU A 130 -15.53 -0.21 24.38
N LEU A 131 -16.71 -0.84 24.32
CA LEU A 131 -17.97 -0.14 24.56
C LEU A 131 -18.31 0.14 26.01
N LYS A 132 -18.06 -0.81 26.91
CA LYS A 132 -18.54 -0.73 28.29
C LYS A 132 -17.58 0.01 29.21
N LYS A 133 -16.39 0.41 28.71
CA LYS A 133 -15.31 0.97 29.52
C LYS A 133 -15.05 0.15 30.78
N ASP A 134 -15.09 -1.18 30.64
CA ASP A 134 -14.87 -2.09 31.76
C ASP A 134 -13.36 -2.07 32.11
N LYS A 135 -12.96 -1.03 32.84
CA LYS A 135 -11.56 -0.78 33.25
C LYS A 135 -11.00 -1.91 34.12
N ASN A 136 -11.85 -2.79 34.63
CA ASN A 136 -11.46 -3.90 35.49
C ASN A 136 -11.05 -5.15 34.69
N LYS A 137 -11.32 -5.19 33.38
CA LYS A 137 -10.87 -6.28 32.52
C LYS A 137 -9.58 -5.92 31.81
N ASN A 138 -8.49 -6.61 32.18
CA ASN A 138 -7.24 -6.55 31.45
C ASN A 138 -7.29 -7.50 30.24
N PHE A 139 -7.51 -6.96 29.05
CA PHE A 139 -7.58 -7.77 27.84
C PHE A 139 -6.22 -8.29 27.38
N ALA A 140 -5.12 -7.72 27.87
CA ALA A 140 -3.78 -8.26 27.61
C ALA A 140 -3.59 -9.68 28.19
N THR A 141 -4.46 -10.09 29.14
CA THR A 141 -4.45 -11.43 29.76
C THR A 141 -5.58 -12.34 29.27
N MET A 142 -6.28 -11.96 28.19
CA MET A 142 -7.33 -12.80 27.60
C MET A 142 -6.75 -14.13 27.13
N LYS A 143 -7.51 -15.22 27.29
CA LYS A 143 -7.09 -16.56 26.83
C LYS A 143 -7.53 -16.78 25.39
N PRO A 144 -6.67 -17.37 24.53
CA PRO A 144 -7.08 -17.73 23.19
C PRO A 144 -8.13 -18.84 23.21
N VAL A 145 -9.05 -18.80 22.24
CA VAL A 145 -10.02 -19.89 22.01
C VAL A 145 -9.38 -21.08 21.28
N PHE A 146 -8.27 -20.84 20.60
CA PHE A 146 -7.47 -21.86 19.94
C PHE A 146 -6.01 -21.43 19.84
N VAL A 147 -5.10 -22.39 19.96
CA VAL A 147 -3.65 -22.19 19.82
C VAL A 147 -3.16 -23.17 18.78
N ASP A 148 -2.62 -22.64 17.67
CA ASP A 148 -2.00 -23.45 16.64
C ASP A 148 -0.49 -23.48 16.82
N LYS A 149 0.02 -24.64 17.24
CA LYS A 149 1.46 -24.88 17.44
C LYS A 149 2.19 -25.22 16.15
N GLN A 150 1.49 -25.38 15.04
CA GLN A 150 2.08 -25.69 13.73
C GLN A 150 2.33 -24.43 12.89
N VAL A 151 1.83 -23.28 13.34
CA VAL A 151 2.04 -21.99 12.69
C VAL A 151 3.00 -21.17 13.53
N GLU A 152 4.19 -20.98 12.99
CA GLU A 152 5.26 -20.19 13.59
C GLU A 152 5.43 -18.85 12.86
N GLY A 153 6.18 -17.93 13.47
CA GLY A 153 6.55 -16.66 12.83
C GLY A 153 5.41 -15.64 12.78
N TYR A 154 5.33 -14.91 11.65
CA TYR A 154 4.49 -13.74 11.44
C TYR A 154 3.24 -14.08 10.63
N CYS A 155 2.10 -13.58 11.07
CA CYS A 155 0.83 -13.67 10.35
C CYS A 155 0.65 -12.41 9.48
N GLN A 156 0.35 -12.57 8.19
CA GLN A 156 0.18 -11.44 7.27
C GLN A 156 -1.28 -11.13 6.97
N SER A 157 -2.09 -12.14 6.64
CA SER A 157 -3.48 -11.94 6.22
C SER A 157 -4.29 -13.25 6.23
N PHE A 158 -5.62 -13.10 6.19
CA PHE A 158 -6.57 -14.21 6.08
C PHE A 158 -7.51 -14.02 4.89
N GLY A 159 -7.93 -15.13 4.30
CA GLY A 159 -9.04 -15.23 3.35
C GLY A 159 -10.14 -16.17 3.87
N VAL A 160 -11.39 -15.90 3.49
CA VAL A 160 -12.55 -16.75 3.76
C VAL A 160 -12.90 -17.51 2.49
N LEU A 161 -12.50 -18.78 2.42
CA LEU A 161 -12.62 -19.60 1.21
C LEU A 161 -14.09 -19.93 0.89
N ARG A 162 -14.85 -20.35 1.90
CA ARG A 162 -16.26 -20.72 1.79
C ARG A 162 -16.95 -20.83 3.15
N LYS A 163 -18.28 -20.83 3.13
CA LYS A 163 -19.16 -20.99 4.30
C LYS A 163 -20.26 -21.99 3.95
N GLU A 164 -20.40 -23.06 4.74
CA GLU A 164 -21.40 -24.10 4.50
C GLU A 164 -21.95 -24.64 5.83
N LYS A 165 -23.28 -24.63 6.01
CA LYS A 165 -23.96 -25.32 7.13
C LYS A 165 -23.31 -25.16 8.52
N GLY A 166 -22.89 -23.94 8.88
CA GLY A 166 -22.27 -23.66 10.18
C GLY A 166 -20.76 -23.92 10.25
N THR A 167 -20.14 -24.28 9.13
CA THR A 167 -18.69 -24.42 8.95
C THR A 167 -18.16 -23.26 8.11
N VAL A 168 -17.00 -22.73 8.49
CA VAL A 168 -16.27 -21.74 7.71
C VAL A 168 -14.86 -22.24 7.46
N TRP A 169 -14.39 -22.11 6.22
CA TRP A 169 -13.02 -22.44 5.87
C TRP A 169 -12.22 -21.16 5.69
N TYR A 170 -11.11 -21.07 6.42
CA TYR A 170 -10.19 -19.95 6.33
C TYR A 170 -8.87 -20.40 5.70
N ARG A 171 -8.20 -19.47 5.07
CA ARG A 171 -6.82 -19.60 4.61
C ARG A 171 -5.99 -18.50 5.25
N LEU A 172 -4.96 -18.88 5.98
CA LEU A 172 -4.00 -17.99 6.59
C LEU A 172 -2.75 -17.89 5.71
N LEU A 173 -2.23 -16.69 5.51
CA LEU A 173 -0.89 -16.44 4.98
C LEU A 173 0.06 -16.07 6.13
N HIS A 174 1.13 -16.82 6.28
CA HIS A 174 2.13 -16.62 7.33
C HIS A 174 3.56 -16.89 6.85
N THR A 175 4.54 -16.50 7.65
CA THR A 175 5.96 -16.76 7.37
C THR A 175 6.78 -16.83 8.64
N GLU A 176 7.71 -17.77 8.70
CA GLU A 176 8.81 -17.76 9.65
C GLU A 176 9.90 -16.87 9.07
N GLY A 177 10.29 -15.78 9.74
CA GLY A 177 11.18 -14.76 9.16
C GLY A 177 12.37 -15.33 8.38
N GLY A 178 12.59 -14.84 7.16
CA GLY A 178 13.64 -15.33 6.25
C GLY A 178 13.29 -16.59 5.45
N LYS A 179 12.15 -17.25 5.74
CA LYS A 179 11.61 -18.36 4.92
C LYS A 179 10.55 -17.86 3.92
N PRO A 180 10.25 -18.64 2.86
CA PRO A 180 9.12 -18.34 1.99
C PRO A 180 7.79 -18.39 2.74
N PHE A 181 6.81 -17.60 2.27
CA PHE A 181 5.47 -17.63 2.81
C PHE A 181 4.81 -19.01 2.69
N SER A 182 3.97 -19.32 3.67
CA SER A 182 3.16 -20.53 3.73
C SER A 182 1.67 -20.18 3.86
N LEU A 183 0.82 -21.08 3.36
CA LEU A 183 -0.62 -21.06 3.56
C LEU A 183 -1.01 -22.16 4.54
N THR A 184 -1.78 -21.83 5.56
CA THR A 184 -2.45 -22.81 6.41
C THR A 184 -3.96 -22.69 6.27
N GLU A 185 -4.63 -23.81 5.99
CA GLU A 185 -6.09 -23.85 5.88
C GLU A 185 -6.72 -24.38 7.16
N TYR A 186 -7.81 -23.75 7.58
CA TYR A 186 -8.58 -24.11 8.75
C TYR A 186 -10.00 -24.46 8.38
N GLU A 187 -10.51 -25.55 8.95
CA GLU A 187 -11.93 -25.81 9.06
C GLU A 187 -12.40 -25.41 10.45
N VAL A 188 -13.37 -24.50 10.52
CA VAL A 188 -13.91 -23.97 11.77
C VAL A 188 -15.39 -24.29 11.88
N THR A 189 -15.75 -25.06 12.90
CA THR A 189 -17.13 -25.51 13.14
C THR A 189 -17.64 -25.08 14.51
N GLY A 190 -18.96 -25.08 14.67
CA GLY A 190 -19.63 -24.90 15.95
C GLY A 190 -20.20 -23.51 16.18
N SER A 191 -20.81 -23.34 17.35
CA SER A 191 -21.33 -22.04 17.80
C SER A 191 -20.24 -21.28 18.53
N GLU A 192 -20.45 -19.98 18.75
CA GLU A 192 -19.47 -19.14 19.40
C GLU A 192 -19.08 -19.56 20.84
N LYS A 193 -19.90 -20.39 21.50
CA LYS A 193 -19.60 -20.95 22.83
C LYS A 193 -18.76 -22.22 22.79
N LYS A 194 -18.70 -22.89 21.62
CA LYS A 194 -18.03 -24.18 21.43
C LYS A 194 -17.48 -24.27 20.02
N ILE A 195 -16.53 -23.39 19.72
CA ILE A 195 -15.84 -23.35 18.43
C ILE A 195 -14.80 -24.47 18.41
N LYS A 196 -14.70 -25.17 17.29
CA LYS A 196 -13.65 -26.15 17.03
C LYS A 196 -12.86 -25.71 15.82
N PHE A 197 -11.55 -25.64 15.98
CA PHE A 197 -10.60 -25.44 14.89
C PHE A 197 -9.98 -26.78 14.53
N LYS A 198 -9.90 -27.04 13.23
CA LYS A 198 -9.11 -28.13 12.67
C LYS A 198 -8.16 -27.52 11.64
N SER A 199 -6.87 -27.49 11.97
CA SER A 199 -5.83 -27.21 10.99
C SER A 199 -5.82 -28.35 9.97
N LEU A 200 -5.97 -28.02 8.70
CA LEU A 200 -6.10 -29.00 7.62
C LEU A 200 -4.73 -29.29 7.01
N LYS A 201 -4.10 -28.26 6.46
CA LYS A 201 -2.81 -28.38 5.77
C LYS A 201 -2.04 -27.08 5.82
N THR A 202 -0.72 -27.20 5.80
CA THR A 202 0.23 -26.12 5.56
C THR A 202 0.97 -26.40 4.25
N MET A 203 1.03 -25.42 3.35
CA MET A 203 1.74 -25.55 2.08
C MET A 203 2.54 -24.29 1.76
N GLN A 204 3.66 -24.44 1.05
CA GLN A 204 4.42 -23.30 0.56
C GLN A 204 3.61 -22.53 -0.48
N VAL A 205 3.57 -21.20 -0.36
CA VAL A 205 2.94 -20.30 -1.34
C VAL A 205 3.71 -20.35 -2.66
N CYS A 206 2.98 -20.39 -3.78
CA CYS A 206 3.52 -20.25 -5.14
C CYS A 206 4.79 -21.07 -5.40
N SER A 207 4.78 -22.37 -5.10
CA SER A 207 5.97 -23.24 -5.19
C SER A 207 6.59 -23.36 -6.59
N ASN A 208 5.89 -22.88 -7.63
CA ASN A 208 6.36 -22.79 -9.01
C ASN A 208 7.06 -21.47 -9.36
N LEU A 209 7.01 -20.47 -8.47
CA LEU A 209 7.68 -19.20 -8.67
C LEU A 209 9.08 -19.22 -8.05
N PRO A 210 10.03 -18.47 -8.62
CA PRO A 210 11.37 -18.36 -8.07
C PRO A 210 11.37 -17.56 -6.76
N GLN A 211 12.36 -17.82 -5.90
CA GLN A 211 12.42 -17.30 -4.53
C GLN A 211 12.37 -15.76 -4.44
N TYR A 212 12.87 -15.04 -5.45
CA TYR A 212 12.85 -13.57 -5.49
C TYR A 212 11.44 -12.96 -5.57
N VAL A 213 10.40 -13.78 -5.82
CA VAL A 213 8.98 -13.35 -5.84
C VAL A 213 8.32 -13.48 -4.45
N HIS A 214 9.10 -13.78 -3.41
CA HIS A 214 8.60 -13.97 -2.03
C HIS A 214 9.16 -12.96 -1.04
N ASP A 215 9.90 -11.97 -1.53
CA ASP A 215 10.68 -11.09 -0.68
C ASP A 215 9.84 -9.91 -0.17
N ASN A 216 10.11 -9.48 1.06
CA ASN A 216 9.63 -8.23 1.66
C ASN A 216 8.16 -8.18 2.06
N GLY A 217 7.71 -8.89 3.11
CA GLY A 217 6.65 -8.48 4.08
C GLY A 217 5.37 -7.75 3.61
N THR A 218 5.07 -7.76 2.32
CA THR A 218 3.98 -7.03 1.65
C THR A 218 2.95 -7.99 1.08
N ALA A 219 3.17 -9.29 1.29
CA ALA A 219 2.32 -10.35 0.80
C ALA A 219 0.95 -10.28 1.48
N ILE A 220 -0.11 -10.14 0.69
CA ILE A 220 -1.48 -10.03 1.19
C ILE A 220 -2.41 -10.93 0.37
N LEU A 221 -3.20 -11.74 1.08
CA LEU A 221 -4.32 -12.48 0.52
C LEU A 221 -5.51 -11.57 0.29
N SER A 222 -6.19 -11.81 -0.84
CA SER A 222 -7.57 -11.36 -1.07
C SER A 222 -8.52 -11.88 0.01
N LYS A 223 -9.64 -11.18 0.23
CA LYS A 223 -10.60 -11.51 1.30
C LYS A 223 -11.26 -12.88 1.10
N ASP A 224 -11.33 -13.38 -0.14
CA ASP A 224 -11.82 -14.72 -0.48
C ASP A 224 -10.71 -15.78 -0.48
N GLY A 225 -9.45 -15.37 -0.31
CA GLY A 225 -8.28 -16.25 -0.25
C GLY A 225 -7.86 -16.88 -1.58
N ASN A 226 -8.40 -16.44 -2.72
CA ASN A 226 -8.10 -17.02 -4.04
C ASN A 226 -6.98 -16.29 -4.80
N TYR A 227 -6.65 -15.08 -4.37
CA TYR A 227 -5.58 -14.26 -4.93
C TYR A 227 -4.60 -13.81 -3.86
N ILE A 228 -3.35 -13.60 -4.27
CA ILE A 228 -2.29 -13.03 -3.44
C ILE A 228 -1.57 -11.91 -4.18
N SER A 229 -1.24 -10.83 -3.48
CA SER A 229 -0.28 -9.84 -3.96
C SER A 229 1.11 -10.20 -3.44
N LEU A 230 2.13 -10.16 -4.30
CA LEU A 230 3.53 -10.41 -3.96
C LEU A 230 4.44 -9.37 -4.64
N TYR A 231 5.60 -9.11 -4.03
CA TYR A 231 6.64 -8.26 -4.61
C TYR A 231 7.67 -9.12 -5.34
N ASP A 232 7.92 -8.80 -6.61
CA ASP A 232 8.97 -9.39 -7.44
C ASP A 232 10.19 -8.47 -7.39
N SER A 233 11.21 -8.86 -6.62
CA SER A 233 12.40 -8.01 -6.41
C SER A 233 13.29 -7.91 -7.65
N GLN A 234 13.22 -8.89 -8.57
CA GLN A 234 13.94 -8.81 -9.84
C GLN A 234 13.27 -7.83 -10.80
N ALA A 235 11.95 -7.88 -10.91
CA ALA A 235 11.19 -6.94 -11.73
C ALA A 235 10.99 -5.57 -11.05
N GLN A 236 11.34 -5.46 -9.76
CA GLN A 236 11.01 -4.33 -8.89
C GLN A 236 9.54 -3.94 -9.01
N ALA A 237 8.65 -4.93 -8.94
CA ALA A 237 7.23 -4.73 -9.22
C ALA A 237 6.34 -5.56 -8.31
N THR A 238 5.26 -4.95 -7.83
CA THR A 238 4.20 -5.69 -7.17
C THR A 238 3.26 -6.34 -8.20
N LYS A 239 2.92 -7.60 -7.97
CA LYS A 239 2.12 -8.45 -8.86
C LYS A 239 1.00 -9.13 -8.08
N ILE A 240 -0.09 -9.46 -8.77
CA ILE A 240 -1.18 -10.27 -8.23
C ILE A 240 -1.19 -11.61 -8.94
N PHE A 241 -1.35 -12.67 -8.15
CA PHE A 241 -1.40 -14.04 -8.61
C PHE A 241 -2.72 -14.70 -8.20
N GLU A 242 -3.29 -15.49 -9.12
CA GLU A 242 -4.33 -16.47 -8.82
C GLU A 242 -3.67 -17.68 -8.14
N LEU A 243 -4.18 -18.06 -6.97
CA LEU A 243 -3.73 -19.25 -6.23
C LEU A 243 -4.41 -20.49 -6.79
N GLN A 244 -3.61 -21.48 -7.18
CA GLN A 244 -4.04 -22.77 -7.66
C GLN A 244 -3.63 -23.82 -6.63
N VAL A 245 -4.60 -24.25 -5.83
CA VAL A 245 -4.36 -25.15 -4.71
C VAL A 245 -4.88 -26.54 -5.05
N ASP A 246 -3.98 -27.52 -5.16
CA ASP A 246 -4.30 -28.93 -5.40
C ASP A 246 -3.58 -29.82 -4.39
N LYS A 247 -4.35 -30.66 -3.67
CA LYS A 247 -3.89 -31.56 -2.58
C LYS A 247 -2.93 -30.87 -1.62
N ASP A 248 -1.63 -30.94 -1.87
CA ASP A 248 -0.54 -30.46 -1.01
C ASP A 248 0.33 -29.38 -1.67
N LYS A 249 -0.06 -28.89 -2.84
CA LYS A 249 0.69 -27.90 -3.61
C LYS A 249 -0.13 -26.63 -3.80
N CYS A 250 0.54 -25.49 -3.72
CA CYS A 250 0.01 -24.19 -4.12
C CYS A 250 0.90 -23.63 -5.22
N THR A 251 0.38 -23.57 -6.43
CA THR A 251 1.00 -22.87 -7.55
C THR A 251 0.30 -21.53 -7.78
N CYS A 252 0.98 -20.65 -8.49
CA CYS A 252 0.51 -19.29 -8.74
C CYS A 252 0.59 -18.95 -10.22
N LYS A 253 -0.45 -18.27 -10.70
CA LYS A 253 -0.53 -17.72 -12.05
C LYS A 253 -0.63 -16.21 -11.96
N GLU A 254 0.34 -15.51 -12.56
CA GLU A 254 0.29 -14.04 -12.64
C GLU A 254 -0.97 -13.60 -13.40
N VAL A 255 -1.75 -12.70 -12.81
CA VAL A 255 -2.95 -12.11 -13.43
C VAL A 255 -2.84 -10.59 -13.56
N VAL A 256 -2.03 -9.93 -12.73
CA VAL A 256 -1.78 -8.49 -12.79
C VAL A 256 -0.33 -8.20 -12.46
N ASN A 257 0.27 -7.24 -13.17
CA ASN A 257 1.58 -6.68 -12.87
C ASN A 257 1.48 -5.15 -12.80
N LEU A 258 1.69 -4.57 -11.61
CA LEU A 258 1.65 -3.12 -11.41
C LEU A 258 2.89 -2.45 -12.04
N GLY A 259 3.97 -3.18 -12.27
CA GLY A 259 5.17 -2.68 -12.91
C GLY A 259 5.87 -1.56 -12.14
N ILE A 260 5.57 -1.46 -10.85
CA ILE A 260 6.19 -0.58 -9.86
C ILE A 260 6.21 -1.28 -8.50
N PRO A 261 7.17 -0.94 -7.63
CA PRO A 261 7.09 -1.32 -6.23
C PRO A 261 5.92 -0.57 -5.60
N THR A 262 5.11 -1.29 -4.84
CA THR A 262 4.07 -0.70 -4.00
C THR A 262 4.30 -1.14 -2.56
N GLY A 263 3.70 -0.44 -1.60
CA GLY A 263 3.47 -1.07 -0.30
C GLY A 263 2.46 -2.22 -0.40
N ARG A 264 1.91 -2.63 0.74
CA ARG A 264 0.86 -3.66 0.78
C ARG A 264 -0.32 -3.30 -0.12
N VAL A 265 -0.73 -4.27 -0.92
CA VAL A 265 -1.95 -4.21 -1.72
C VAL A 265 -3.07 -4.82 -0.90
N ASP A 266 -4.17 -4.09 -0.73
CA ASP A 266 -5.39 -4.64 -0.16
C ASP A 266 -6.47 -4.84 -1.22
N PHE A 267 -7.24 -5.92 -1.10
CA PHE A 267 -8.34 -6.27 -1.98
C PHE A 267 -9.66 -5.83 -1.37
N SER A 268 -10.57 -5.33 -2.20
CA SER A 268 -11.96 -5.09 -1.77
C SER A 268 -12.63 -6.40 -1.37
N TYR A 269 -13.67 -6.30 -0.54
CA TYR A 269 -14.42 -7.45 -0.04
C TYR A 269 -15.09 -8.31 -1.13
N ASP A 270 -15.38 -7.71 -2.29
CA ASP A 270 -15.91 -8.38 -3.47
C ASP A 270 -14.82 -8.71 -4.52
N THR A 271 -13.55 -8.48 -4.19
CA THR A 271 -12.38 -8.75 -5.05
C THR A 271 -12.41 -7.99 -6.40
N LYS A 272 -13.20 -6.92 -6.52
CA LYS A 272 -13.29 -6.11 -7.76
C LYS A 272 -12.35 -4.92 -7.79
N LYS A 273 -11.74 -4.57 -6.66
CA LYS A 273 -10.81 -3.43 -6.55
C LYS A 273 -9.60 -3.81 -5.72
N ILE A 274 -8.53 -3.08 -5.95
CA ILE A 274 -7.35 -3.07 -5.10
C ILE A 274 -7.03 -1.64 -4.66
N THR A 275 -6.36 -1.51 -3.53
CA THR A 275 -5.77 -0.26 -3.09
C THR A 275 -4.36 -0.51 -2.58
N PHE A 276 -3.48 0.45 -2.79
CA PHE A 276 -2.06 0.34 -2.45
C PHE A 276 -1.47 1.75 -2.35
N HIS A 277 -0.26 1.87 -1.79
CA HIS A 277 0.48 3.12 -1.86
C HIS A 277 1.77 2.99 -2.66
N VAL A 278 2.25 4.12 -3.18
CA VAL A 278 3.48 4.23 -3.95
C VAL A 278 4.39 5.24 -3.28
N ASN A 279 5.67 4.86 -3.16
CA ASN A 279 6.74 5.78 -2.78
C ASN A 279 7.15 6.58 -4.00
N PHE A 280 7.02 7.90 -3.93
CA PHE A 280 7.65 8.79 -4.90
C PHE A 280 8.96 9.33 -4.34
N LEU A 281 9.87 9.69 -5.24
CA LEU A 281 11.16 10.31 -4.93
C LEU A 281 12.15 9.40 -4.20
N ASP A 282 11.86 8.10 -4.08
CA ASP A 282 12.85 7.07 -3.84
C ASP A 282 12.47 5.73 -4.48
N ILE A 283 13.46 5.02 -5.01
CA ILE A 283 13.28 3.81 -5.83
C ILE A 283 13.41 2.52 -5.03
N ASP A 284 13.85 2.60 -3.77
CA ASP A 284 14.63 1.48 -3.30
C ASP A 284 13.83 0.27 -2.82
N TYR A 285 12.69 0.35 -2.12
CA TYR A 285 11.99 -0.87 -1.67
C TYR A 285 10.48 -0.69 -1.46
N ALA A 286 9.74 -1.80 -1.53
CA ALA A 286 8.37 -1.93 -1.03
C ALA A 286 8.36 -1.81 0.50
N ASP A 287 7.48 -0.98 1.07
CA ASP A 287 7.40 -0.84 2.52
C ASP A 287 6.60 -1.96 3.16
N ASN A 288 7.23 -2.63 4.12
CA ASN A 288 6.60 -3.70 4.91
C ASN A 288 6.05 -3.18 6.23
N TYR A 289 6.43 -1.98 6.67
CA TYR A 289 6.02 -1.40 7.94
C TYR A 289 5.73 0.09 7.80
N VAL A 290 4.99 0.63 8.77
CA VAL A 290 4.81 2.07 8.90
C VAL A 290 6.10 2.62 9.51
N LEU A 291 6.98 3.10 8.64
CA LEU A 291 8.23 3.73 9.03
C LEU A 291 8.09 5.25 8.98
N LYS A 292 8.92 5.94 9.78
CA LYS A 292 9.05 7.40 9.70
C LYS A 292 9.33 7.81 8.26
N MET A 293 8.48 8.66 7.70
CA MET A 293 8.74 9.24 6.39
C MET A 293 10.03 10.07 6.41
N PRO A 294 11.00 9.78 5.52
CA PRO A 294 12.13 10.67 5.32
C PRO A 294 11.67 12.00 4.73
N SER A 295 12.34 13.10 5.10
CA SER A 295 12.08 14.44 4.56
C SER A 295 12.34 14.59 3.05
N THR A 296 12.75 13.51 2.38
CA THR A 296 13.01 13.44 0.94
C THR A 296 11.95 12.66 0.17
N LYS A 297 10.97 12.04 0.85
CA LYS A 297 9.98 11.15 0.25
C LYS A 297 8.57 11.70 0.41
N ILE A 298 7.69 11.28 -0.51
CA ILE A 298 6.24 11.38 -0.34
C ILE A 298 5.60 10.04 -0.66
N LYS A 299 4.46 9.76 -0.04
CA LYS A 299 3.69 8.53 -0.32
C LYS A 299 2.25 8.83 -0.60
N ASP A 300 1.73 8.21 -1.65
CA ASP A 300 0.33 8.36 -1.98
C ASP A 300 -0.36 7.03 -2.17
N ALA A 301 -1.60 7.00 -1.70
CA ALA A 301 -2.50 5.90 -1.91
C ALA A 301 -3.19 6.00 -3.27
N PHE A 302 -3.49 4.85 -3.84
CA PHE A 302 -4.16 4.65 -5.12
C PHE A 302 -5.25 3.59 -4.94
N VAL A 303 -6.26 3.65 -5.80
CA VAL A 303 -7.29 2.62 -5.94
C VAL A 303 -7.41 2.24 -7.40
N ALA A 304 -7.52 0.95 -7.69
CA ALA A 304 -7.70 0.46 -9.05
C ALA A 304 -8.85 -0.54 -9.14
N ASP A 305 -9.60 -0.44 -10.23
CA ASP A 305 -10.59 -1.41 -10.65
C ASP A 305 -9.89 -2.59 -11.31
N LEU A 306 -10.22 -3.80 -10.86
CA LEU A 306 -9.77 -5.04 -11.49
C LEU A 306 -10.69 -5.38 -12.67
N GLU A 307 -10.10 -5.92 -13.73
CA GLU A 307 -10.86 -6.51 -14.84
C GLU A 307 -11.25 -7.94 -14.47
N ILE A 308 -12.55 -8.22 -14.47
CA ILE A 308 -13.11 -9.51 -14.06
C ILE A 308 -13.81 -10.16 -15.26
N LEU A 309 -13.38 -11.38 -15.61
CA LEU A 309 -14.01 -12.22 -16.63
C LEU A 309 -14.34 -13.59 -16.03
N ASN A 310 -15.60 -14.01 -16.12
CA ASN A 310 -16.09 -15.28 -15.56
C ASN A 310 -15.73 -15.46 -14.07
N GLY A 311 -15.86 -14.38 -13.29
CA GLY A 311 -15.55 -14.38 -11.86
C GLY A 311 -14.05 -14.42 -11.53
N LYS A 312 -13.16 -14.29 -12.51
CA LYS A 312 -11.70 -14.28 -12.30
C LYS A 312 -11.07 -12.94 -12.66
N ILE A 313 -10.06 -12.52 -11.90
CA ILE A 313 -9.19 -11.41 -12.27
C ILE A 313 -8.41 -11.78 -13.53
N VAL A 314 -8.51 -10.97 -14.58
CA VAL A 314 -7.74 -11.11 -15.82
C VAL A 314 -6.84 -9.91 -16.11
N GLY A 315 -6.98 -8.83 -15.33
CA GLY A 315 -6.20 -7.62 -15.53
C GLY A 315 -6.62 -6.48 -14.62
N LEU A 316 -6.19 -5.28 -14.99
CA LEU A 316 -6.58 -4.01 -14.38
C LEU A 316 -7.34 -3.18 -15.41
N HIS A 317 -8.40 -2.52 -14.97
CA HIS A 317 -9.27 -1.76 -15.86
C HIS A 317 -9.02 -0.24 -15.75
N ARG A 318 -9.10 0.32 -14.55
CA ARG A 318 -8.97 1.76 -14.31
C ARG A 318 -8.26 2.04 -12.98
N ILE A 319 -7.68 3.21 -12.83
CA ILE A 319 -6.99 3.64 -11.61
C ILE A 319 -7.31 5.08 -11.27
N ALA A 320 -7.37 5.38 -9.98
CA ALA A 320 -7.44 6.73 -9.44
C ALA A 320 -6.39 6.91 -8.33
N ARG A 321 -5.83 8.12 -8.22
CA ARG A 321 -5.01 8.52 -7.07
C ARG A 321 -5.95 8.94 -5.94
N LEU A 322 -5.74 8.39 -4.77
CA LEU A 322 -6.58 8.60 -3.59
C LEU A 322 -6.12 9.81 -2.77
N THR A 323 -4.81 9.98 -2.64
CA THR A 323 -4.19 11.02 -1.81
C THR A 323 -3.12 11.78 -2.57
N VAL A 324 -2.88 13.03 -2.17
CA VAL A 324 -1.82 13.87 -2.73
C VAL A 324 -1.06 14.53 -1.59
N SER A 325 0.09 13.95 -1.25
CA SER A 325 1.03 14.51 -0.29
C SER A 325 1.71 15.73 -0.90
N GLN A 326 1.62 16.87 -0.22
CA GLN A 326 2.08 18.15 -0.76
C GLN A 326 3.52 18.47 -0.37
N LYS A 327 3.98 17.91 0.75
CA LYS A 327 5.32 18.17 1.28
C LYS A 327 6.08 16.87 1.45
N SER A 328 7.37 16.90 1.14
CA SER A 328 8.28 15.82 1.50
C SER A 328 8.23 15.57 3.00
N GLY A 329 8.21 14.31 3.43
CA GLY A 329 7.95 13.93 4.82
C GLY A 329 6.48 13.64 5.14
N GLU A 330 5.54 13.94 4.23
CA GLU A 330 4.13 13.53 4.33
C GLU A 330 3.88 12.22 3.59
N GLY A 331 2.89 11.45 4.04
CA GLY A 331 2.40 10.35 3.22
C GLY A 331 1.26 9.54 3.76
N SER A 332 0.63 8.81 2.84
CA SER A 332 -0.47 7.90 3.12
C SER A 332 -0.03 6.45 2.94
N TYR A 333 -0.10 5.69 4.02
CA TYR A 333 0.38 4.31 4.13
C TYR A 333 -0.79 3.33 4.19
N PHE A 334 -0.52 2.14 3.64
CA PHE A 334 -1.35 0.93 3.76
C PHE A 334 -2.85 1.20 3.68
N PRO A 335 -3.33 1.76 2.55
CA PRO A 335 -4.76 1.89 2.37
C PRO A 335 -5.41 0.50 2.36
N THR A 336 -6.63 0.41 2.87
CA THR A 336 -7.37 -0.83 3.02
C THR A 336 -8.87 -0.58 2.91
N PHE A 337 -9.57 -1.53 2.30
CA PHE A 337 -11.02 -1.43 2.09
C PHE A 337 -11.78 -1.72 3.38
N LEU A 338 -12.71 -0.82 3.67
CA LEU A 338 -13.81 -1.09 4.58
C LEU A 338 -14.87 -1.96 3.87
N PRO A 339 -15.62 -2.80 4.60
CA PRO A 339 -16.72 -3.59 4.06
C PRO A 339 -17.76 -2.83 3.24
N ASN A 340 -17.92 -1.52 3.48
CA ASN A 340 -18.84 -0.67 2.73
C ASN A 340 -18.23 -0.05 1.45
N GLY A 341 -17.03 -0.49 1.05
CA GLY A 341 -16.33 0.00 -0.15
C GLY A 341 -15.53 1.29 0.04
N LYS A 342 -15.62 1.96 1.19
CA LYS A 342 -14.75 3.09 1.54
C LYS A 342 -13.32 2.61 1.77
N ILE A 343 -12.36 3.53 1.72
CA ILE A 343 -10.95 3.23 1.97
C ILE A 343 -10.50 3.94 3.25
N PHE A 344 -9.83 3.19 4.11
CA PHE A 344 -9.13 3.67 5.28
C PHE A 344 -7.62 3.69 4.98
N TYR A 345 -6.86 4.65 5.51
CA TYR A 345 -5.40 4.66 5.44
C TYR A 345 -4.75 5.37 6.63
N VAL A 346 -3.44 5.14 6.82
CA VAL A 346 -2.63 5.85 7.82
C VAL A 346 -1.96 7.05 7.17
N TYR A 347 -2.27 8.25 7.62
CA TYR A 347 -1.62 9.48 7.19
C TYR A 347 -0.54 9.89 8.18
N GLN A 348 0.65 10.19 7.67
CA GLN A 348 1.72 10.84 8.41
C GLN A 348 1.85 12.28 7.92
N ASP A 349 1.79 13.23 8.86
CA ASP A 349 2.03 14.65 8.60
C ASP A 349 3.55 14.94 8.68
N ASN A 350 4.01 15.91 7.89
CA ASN A 350 5.37 16.45 7.95
C ASN A 350 5.46 17.49 9.07
N SER A 351 5.04 17.10 10.27
CA SER A 351 5.43 17.87 11.45
C SER A 351 6.92 17.59 11.66
N ASP A 352 7.72 18.65 11.65
CA ASP A 352 9.18 18.73 11.90
C ASP A 352 9.63 18.15 13.27
N ARG A 353 8.75 17.35 13.89
CA ARG A 353 8.92 16.68 15.16
C ARG A 353 9.73 15.42 14.93
N GLN A 354 10.65 15.16 15.84
CA GLN A 354 11.34 13.87 15.90
C GLN A 354 10.34 12.70 16.01
N ASP A 355 9.14 12.98 16.52
CA ASP A 355 8.05 12.05 16.83
C ASP A 355 7.30 11.54 15.60
N ARG A 356 7.10 10.22 15.53
CA ARG A 356 6.30 9.54 14.51
C ARG A 356 4.80 9.72 14.78
N LYS A 357 4.23 10.82 14.30
CA LYS A 357 2.81 11.18 14.52
C LYS A 357 1.94 10.81 13.33
N TYR A 358 0.93 9.98 13.60
CA TYR A 358 0.03 9.43 12.60
C TYR A 358 -1.42 9.80 12.89
N ARG A 359 -2.22 9.86 11.84
CA ARG A 359 -3.68 9.85 11.94
C ARG A 359 -4.23 8.83 10.96
N PHE A 360 -5.47 8.49 11.17
CA PHE A 360 -6.22 7.57 10.36
C PHE A 360 -7.27 8.35 9.58
N GLU A 361 -7.35 8.12 8.29
CA GLU A 361 -8.29 8.83 7.43
C GLU A 361 -9.15 7.84 6.66
N VAL A 362 -10.40 8.23 6.43
CA VAL A 362 -11.36 7.46 5.66
C VAL A 362 -11.89 8.32 4.53
N VAL A 363 -11.96 7.73 3.34
CA VAL A 363 -12.38 8.39 2.10
C VAL A 363 -13.33 7.51 1.31
N ASP A 364 -14.11 8.12 0.44
CA ASP A 364 -14.98 7.40 -0.50
C ASP A 364 -14.35 7.35 -1.90
N PRO A 365 -13.91 6.19 -2.40
CA PRO A 365 -13.31 6.10 -3.71
C PRO A 365 -14.33 6.32 -4.85
N SER A 366 -15.64 6.27 -4.59
CA SER A 366 -16.66 6.46 -5.62
C SER A 366 -16.73 7.90 -6.16
N THR A 367 -16.18 8.88 -5.43
CA THR A 367 -16.14 10.28 -5.86
C THR A 367 -14.91 10.62 -6.71
N LEU A 368 -14.03 9.66 -6.95
CA LEU A 368 -12.77 9.88 -7.66
C LEU A 368 -12.95 9.91 -9.17
N LYS A 369 -12.07 10.67 -9.83
CA LYS A 369 -11.88 10.57 -11.28
C LYS A 369 -10.98 9.38 -11.60
N TYR A 370 -11.57 8.33 -12.15
CA TYR A 370 -10.84 7.16 -12.64
C TYR A 370 -10.29 7.43 -14.04
N GLU A 371 -9.04 7.03 -14.25
CA GLU A 371 -8.38 7.04 -15.55
C GLU A 371 -8.20 5.62 -16.09
N SER A 372 -8.00 5.52 -17.41
CA SER A 372 -7.64 4.26 -18.05
C SER A 372 -6.37 3.67 -17.44
N ASN A 373 -6.33 2.34 -17.32
CA ASN A 373 -5.20 1.60 -16.80
C ASN A 373 -3.88 2.01 -17.51
N ILE A 374 -2.93 2.52 -16.74
CA ILE A 374 -1.57 2.82 -17.22
C ILE A 374 -0.63 1.61 -17.11
N PHE A 375 -1.11 0.53 -16.50
CA PHE A 375 -0.36 -0.69 -16.26
C PHE A 375 -0.69 -1.81 -17.25
N SER A 376 -1.72 -1.67 -18.07
CA SER A 376 -2.09 -2.66 -19.08
C SER A 376 -0.94 -2.91 -20.05
N LYS A 377 -0.99 -4.06 -20.71
CA LYS A 377 -0.13 -4.28 -21.87
C LYS A 377 -0.44 -3.19 -22.90
N LEU A 378 0.60 -2.53 -23.38
CA LEU A 378 0.49 -1.51 -24.42
C LEU A 378 0.29 -2.21 -25.76
N ASN A 379 -0.94 -2.63 -26.05
CA ASN A 379 -1.25 -3.49 -27.19
C ASN A 379 -1.58 -2.69 -28.45
N SER A 380 -1.67 -1.37 -28.34
CA SER A 380 -2.00 -0.47 -29.45
C SER A 380 -1.14 0.80 -29.41
N GLU A 381 -0.88 1.35 -30.59
CA GLU A 381 -0.17 2.64 -30.78
C GLU A 381 -0.85 3.79 -30.00
N THR A 382 -2.18 3.75 -29.88
CA THR A 382 -2.94 4.74 -29.10
C THR A 382 -2.66 4.64 -27.60
N GLU A 383 -2.59 3.43 -27.04
CA GLU A 383 -2.26 3.22 -25.62
C GLU A 383 -0.81 3.57 -25.33
N GLU A 384 0.11 3.16 -26.21
CA GLU A 384 1.53 3.53 -26.13
C GLU A 384 1.71 5.05 -26.08
N LYS A 385 1.05 5.78 -26.99
CA LYS A 385 1.13 7.24 -27.07
C LYS A 385 0.53 7.92 -25.84
N LYS A 386 -0.59 7.41 -25.31
CA LYS A 386 -1.20 7.91 -24.07
C LYS A 386 -0.27 7.70 -22.88
N PHE A 387 0.31 6.52 -22.73
CA PHE A 387 1.27 6.23 -21.68
C PHE A 387 2.47 7.18 -21.77
N LEU A 388 3.08 7.28 -22.95
CA LEU A 388 4.26 8.11 -23.17
C LEU A 388 3.99 9.61 -22.89
N SER A 389 2.81 10.11 -23.26
CA SER A 389 2.40 11.49 -22.96
C SER A 389 2.32 11.74 -21.44
N LYS A 390 1.77 10.79 -20.67
CA LYS A 390 1.76 10.87 -19.20
C LYS A 390 3.18 10.86 -18.61
N VAL A 391 4.06 10.02 -19.16
CA VAL A 391 5.46 9.98 -18.73
C VAL A 391 6.13 11.35 -18.97
N VAL A 392 5.93 11.94 -20.15
CA VAL A 392 6.46 13.28 -20.47
C VAL A 392 5.95 14.34 -19.52
N ILE A 393 4.65 14.35 -19.20
CA ILE A 393 4.07 15.35 -18.31
C ILE A 393 4.63 15.21 -16.89
N GLY A 394 4.71 13.99 -16.36
CA GLY A 394 5.37 13.75 -15.08
C GLY A 394 6.83 14.20 -15.07
N ARG A 395 7.56 13.97 -16.18
CA ARG A 395 8.95 14.44 -16.35
C ARG A 395 9.07 15.95 -16.34
N LEU A 396 8.24 16.63 -17.13
CA LEU A 396 8.18 18.08 -17.16
C LEU A 396 7.97 18.64 -15.76
N TRP A 397 7.07 18.05 -14.99
CA TRP A 397 6.83 18.43 -13.61
C TRP A 397 8.10 18.26 -12.76
N THR A 398 8.72 17.08 -12.76
CA THR A 398 9.90 16.81 -11.93
C THR A 398 11.06 17.77 -12.21
N LYS A 399 11.29 18.10 -13.48
CA LYS A 399 12.33 19.05 -13.91
C LYS A 399 11.98 20.48 -13.52
N SER A 400 10.74 20.89 -13.74
CA SER A 400 10.29 22.26 -13.47
C SER A 400 10.23 22.58 -11.98
N CYS A 401 9.98 21.57 -11.14
CA CYS A 401 9.85 21.71 -9.70
C CYS A 401 11.11 21.29 -8.92
N GLY A 402 12.20 20.94 -9.61
CA GLY A 402 13.49 20.62 -9.00
C GLY A 402 13.47 19.36 -8.12
N THR A 403 12.66 18.36 -8.47
CA THR A 403 12.54 17.12 -7.68
C THR A 403 13.40 15.99 -8.25
N LYS A 404 13.54 14.89 -7.50
CA LYS A 404 14.19 13.66 -8.00
C LYS A 404 13.49 13.16 -9.27
N ILE A 405 14.29 12.62 -10.19
CA ILE A 405 13.85 11.92 -11.38
C ILE A 405 13.04 10.68 -10.95
N LEU A 406 11.75 10.67 -11.27
CA LEU A 406 10.85 9.53 -11.06
C LEU A 406 11.17 8.38 -12.05
N THR A 407 10.61 7.18 -11.92
CA THR A 407 10.61 6.20 -13.03
C THR A 407 9.57 6.56 -14.08
N PRO A 408 9.54 5.92 -15.27
CA PRO A 408 8.49 6.18 -16.26
C PRO A 408 7.07 5.96 -15.71
N VAL A 409 6.85 4.85 -14.99
CA VAL A 409 5.52 4.54 -14.43
C VAL A 409 5.15 5.50 -13.29
N GLN A 410 6.11 5.84 -12.41
CA GLN A 410 5.88 6.88 -11.39
C GLN A 410 5.55 8.24 -12.04
N SER A 411 6.24 8.61 -13.11
CA SER A 411 5.94 9.86 -13.85
C SER A 411 4.52 9.84 -14.40
N ALA A 412 4.10 8.70 -14.97
CA ALA A 412 2.74 8.54 -15.48
C ALA A 412 1.67 8.61 -14.37
N LEU A 413 1.93 8.01 -13.20
CA LEU A 413 1.05 8.13 -12.02
C LEU A 413 0.98 9.56 -11.50
N TYR A 414 2.13 10.26 -11.48
CA TYR A 414 2.18 11.63 -10.98
C TYR A 414 1.39 12.57 -11.89
N ALA A 415 1.45 12.39 -13.20
CA ALA A 415 0.67 13.17 -14.16
C ALA A 415 -0.85 13.10 -13.92
N MET A 416 -1.36 12.00 -13.36
CA MET A 416 -2.79 11.84 -12.99
C MET A 416 -3.24 12.79 -11.85
N SER A 417 -2.30 13.52 -11.27
CA SER A 417 -2.48 14.32 -10.04
C SER A 417 -2.42 15.80 -10.33
N LEU A 418 -2.29 16.15 -11.60
CA LEU A 418 -2.42 17.51 -12.08
C LEU A 418 -3.88 17.68 -12.48
N ASP A 419 -4.57 18.66 -11.91
CA ASP A 419 -5.82 19.09 -12.49
C ASP A 419 -5.58 19.65 -13.91
N GLN A 420 -6.64 19.75 -14.69
CA GLN A 420 -6.57 20.19 -16.09
C GLN A 420 -5.86 21.54 -16.24
N GLY A 421 -6.13 22.51 -15.35
CA GLY A 421 -5.51 23.83 -15.40
C GLY A 421 -4.01 23.76 -15.10
N THR A 422 -3.65 23.09 -14.01
CA THR A 422 -2.25 22.86 -13.61
C THR A 422 -1.45 22.14 -14.70
N CYS A 423 -2.02 21.08 -15.29
CA CYS A 423 -1.40 20.33 -16.37
C CYS A 423 -1.16 21.21 -17.61
N LYS A 424 -2.17 21.99 -18.03
CA LYS A 424 -2.04 22.91 -19.18
C LYS A 424 -0.98 23.96 -18.94
N THR A 425 -0.93 24.55 -17.75
CA THR A 425 0.07 25.55 -17.38
C THR A 425 1.47 24.96 -17.42
N LEU A 426 1.68 23.78 -16.81
CA LEU A 426 2.96 23.07 -16.85
C LEU A 426 3.42 22.81 -18.29
N VAL A 427 2.54 22.25 -19.12
CA VAL A 427 2.86 21.93 -20.52
C VAL A 427 3.22 23.20 -21.29
N LYS A 428 2.41 24.26 -21.16
CA LYS A 428 2.63 25.54 -21.85
C LYS A 428 3.95 26.21 -21.45
N GLU A 429 4.28 26.21 -20.17
CA GLU A 429 5.43 26.97 -19.64
C GLU A 429 6.75 26.21 -19.73
N SER A 430 6.70 24.87 -19.70
CA SER A 430 7.90 24.04 -19.56
C SER A 430 8.24 23.23 -20.81
N TRP A 431 7.29 22.87 -21.69
CA TRP A 431 7.58 21.97 -22.81
C TRP A 431 8.63 22.54 -23.77
N THR A 432 8.46 23.78 -24.22
CA THR A 432 9.41 24.42 -25.15
C THR A 432 10.83 24.48 -24.57
N LYS A 433 10.95 24.67 -23.26
CA LYS A 433 12.24 24.80 -22.57
C LYS A 433 12.91 23.44 -22.33
N LEU A 434 12.13 22.41 -22.02
CA LEU A 434 12.63 21.13 -21.51
C LEU A 434 12.46 19.95 -22.50
N LYS A 435 11.83 20.14 -23.67
CA LYS A 435 11.54 19.08 -24.65
C LYS A 435 12.77 18.23 -24.97
N SER A 436 13.88 18.84 -25.34
CA SER A 436 15.09 18.12 -25.77
C SER A 436 15.68 17.27 -24.64
N GLU A 437 15.70 17.80 -23.42
CA GLU A 437 16.19 17.12 -22.23
C GLU A 437 15.29 15.95 -21.85
N VAL A 438 13.97 16.17 -21.76
CA VAL A 438 12.99 15.12 -21.45
C VAL A 438 13.06 13.99 -22.47
N LEU A 439 13.10 14.29 -23.77
CA LEU A 439 13.18 13.25 -24.80
C LEU A 439 14.50 12.48 -24.77
N LYS A 440 15.62 13.14 -24.42
CA LYS A 440 16.91 12.48 -24.22
C LYS A 440 16.84 11.49 -23.04
N GLU A 441 16.27 11.91 -21.91
CA GLU A 441 16.13 11.03 -20.73
C GLU A 441 15.25 9.81 -21.01
N LEU A 442 14.14 9.98 -21.73
CA LEU A 442 13.26 8.87 -22.10
C LEU A 442 13.98 7.86 -23.00
N LYS A 443 14.86 8.32 -23.90
CA LYS A 443 15.69 7.44 -24.73
C LYS A 443 16.64 6.60 -23.90
N GLU A 444 17.24 7.19 -22.87
CA GLU A 444 18.15 6.45 -21.97
C GLU A 444 17.37 5.45 -21.09
N MET A 445 16.25 5.85 -20.51
CA MET A 445 15.42 4.95 -19.69
C MET A 445 14.84 3.79 -20.49
N ARG A 446 14.60 3.97 -21.79
CA ARG A 446 14.17 2.88 -22.66
C ARG A 446 15.23 1.78 -22.80
N LYS A 447 16.51 2.07 -22.54
CA LYS A 447 17.58 1.06 -22.57
C LYS A 447 17.58 0.18 -21.31
N GLU A 448 17.00 0.64 -20.21
CA GLU A 448 17.00 -0.08 -18.93
C GLU A 448 16.24 -1.41 -19.03
N PRO A 449 16.79 -2.54 -18.54
CA PRO A 449 16.18 -3.88 -18.59
C PRO A 449 14.71 -3.97 -18.19
N HIS A 450 14.32 -3.23 -17.16
CA HIS A 450 12.99 -3.33 -16.53
C HIS A 450 12.05 -2.17 -16.88
N SER A 451 12.46 -1.27 -17.77
CA SER A 451 11.66 -0.10 -18.12
C SER A 451 10.44 -0.49 -18.95
N LYS A 452 9.25 -0.05 -18.52
CA LYS A 452 8.03 -0.16 -19.34
C LYS A 452 8.14 0.55 -20.69
N LEU A 453 9.08 1.49 -20.86
CA LEU A 453 9.32 2.14 -22.16
C LEU A 453 9.87 1.16 -23.20
N LYS A 454 10.43 0.01 -22.81
CA LYS A 454 10.80 -1.06 -23.76
C LYS A 454 9.60 -1.68 -24.46
N ALA A 455 8.43 -1.67 -23.82
CA ALA A 455 7.20 -2.16 -24.41
C ALA A 455 6.57 -1.16 -25.39
N VAL A 456 7.07 0.09 -25.47
CA VAL A 456 6.65 1.07 -26.47
C VAL A 456 7.39 0.78 -27.77
N SER A 457 6.64 0.61 -28.86
CA SER A 457 7.21 0.37 -30.19
C SER A 457 8.15 1.50 -30.63
N ASP A 458 9.17 1.15 -31.43
CA ASP A 458 10.07 2.14 -32.03
C ASP A 458 9.31 3.19 -32.85
N LYS A 459 8.25 2.77 -33.55
CA LYS A 459 7.39 3.65 -34.33
C LYS A 459 6.79 4.73 -33.43
N THR A 460 6.10 4.36 -32.35
CA THR A 460 5.47 5.32 -31.44
C THR A 460 6.48 6.17 -30.70
N PHE A 461 7.61 5.58 -30.31
CA PHE A 461 8.66 6.32 -29.59
C PHE A 461 9.37 7.35 -30.48
N ASN A 462 9.56 7.02 -31.77
CA ASN A 462 10.21 7.91 -32.74
C ASN A 462 9.24 8.93 -33.36
N GLN A 463 7.93 8.71 -33.26
CA GLN A 463 6.97 9.77 -33.52
C GLN A 463 7.21 10.89 -32.50
N GLU A 464 7.47 12.10 -32.98
CA GLU A 464 7.59 13.25 -32.09
C GLU A 464 6.27 13.44 -31.34
N ILE A 465 6.32 13.30 -30.02
CA ILE A 465 5.26 13.73 -29.12
C ILE A 465 5.07 15.22 -29.36
N ARG A 466 3.88 15.59 -29.82
CA ARG A 466 3.57 16.97 -30.17
C ARG A 466 2.96 17.69 -28.99
N LEU A 467 3.00 19.02 -29.02
CA LEU A 467 2.42 19.85 -27.96
C LEU A 467 0.91 19.60 -27.84
N GLU A 468 0.23 19.35 -28.96
CA GLU A 468 -1.19 19.03 -29.04
C GLU A 468 -1.53 17.71 -28.35
N ASP A 469 -0.62 16.73 -28.40
CA ASP A 469 -0.80 15.45 -27.71
C ASP A 469 -0.80 15.63 -26.19
N LEU A 470 0.10 16.49 -25.70
CA LEU A 470 0.20 16.82 -24.27
C LEU A 470 -1.03 17.63 -23.81
N PHE A 471 -1.49 18.60 -24.60
CA PHE A 471 -2.70 19.36 -24.29
C PHE A 471 -3.96 18.51 -24.31
N SER A 472 -4.09 17.62 -25.30
CA SER A 472 -5.20 16.67 -25.38
C SER A 472 -5.24 15.75 -24.16
N PHE A 473 -4.08 15.44 -23.56
CA PHE A 473 -4.04 14.66 -22.33
C PHE A 473 -4.53 15.45 -21.11
N CYS A 474 -4.15 16.72 -20.99
CA CYS A 474 -4.55 17.54 -19.86
C CYS A 474 -6.08 17.74 -19.76
N GLY A 475 -6.83 17.47 -20.82
CA GLY A 475 -8.28 17.64 -20.93
C GLY A 475 -8.62 18.79 -21.83
#